data_AF-G4F3H0-F1
#
_entry.id   AF-G4F3H0-F1
#
_cell.length_a   1.000
_cell.length_b   1.000
_cell.length_c   1.000
_cell.angle_alpha   90.00
_cell.angle_beta   90.00
_cell.angle_gamma   90.00
#
_symmetry.space_group_name_H-M   'P 1'
#
loop_
_entity.id
_entity.type
_entity.pdbx_description
1 polymer ?
#
loop_
_entity_poly.entity_id
_entity_poly.type
_entity_poly.pdbx_seq_one_letter_code
_entity_poly.pdbx_strand_id
1 'polypeptide(L)'
;MPGVKVLDVDFQWFPGMASSQKRKSIKSLHHSTEALGVSPILEVSSKSEEEVGVLLSAFNLMIETGNKKYRFSVESAFQASKVFERGGPYVDLLNRSSIEAKRDIRIKESGNVVGFNFFGREFPIKPRTYFYDWIYVNALKQNKELASASVGYSGFSDIEFNPKKSINCQAYSLALYVSLISTGMLDEALSTPHNFLKIAYQSDSKESLDAVQSNLLF
;
A
#
# COMPACT_ATOMS: atom_id res chain seq x y z
N MET A 1 7.39 -11.09 16.90
CA MET A 1 7.79 -10.71 15.53
C MET A 1 6.67 -9.89 14.91
N PRO A 2 6.98 -8.89 14.07
CA PRO A 2 5.97 -8.11 13.38
C PRO A 2 5.20 -9.00 12.40
N GLY A 3 3.96 -8.63 12.15
CA GLY A 3 3.03 -9.37 11.31
C GLY A 3 1.68 -8.68 11.21
N VAL A 4 0.92 -9.07 10.20
CA VAL A 4 -0.43 -8.55 9.92
C VAL A 4 -1.38 -9.74 9.88
N LYS A 5 -2.49 -9.63 10.64
CA LYS A 5 -3.60 -10.58 10.54
C LYS A 5 -4.61 -10.03 9.54
N VAL A 6 -4.89 -10.79 8.49
CA VAL A 6 -5.95 -10.49 7.52
C VAL A 6 -7.23 -11.19 7.99
N LEU A 7 -8.36 -10.48 7.90
CA LEU A 7 -9.68 -10.99 8.22
C LEU A 7 -10.57 -10.84 6.99
N ASP A 8 -11.10 -11.94 6.50
CA ASP A 8 -12.13 -11.93 5.46
C ASP A 8 -13.47 -11.60 6.11
N VAL A 9 -14.18 -10.64 5.53
CA VAL A 9 -15.42 -10.08 6.07
C VAL A 9 -16.42 -10.00 4.94
N ASP A 10 -17.55 -10.68 5.11
CA ASP A 10 -18.70 -10.50 4.23
C ASP A 10 -19.44 -9.22 4.61
N PHE A 11 -19.73 -8.38 3.62
CA PHE A 11 -20.45 -7.13 3.82
C PHE A 11 -21.30 -6.80 2.59
N GLN A 12 -22.31 -5.95 2.77
CA GLN A 12 -23.11 -5.48 1.65
C GLN A 12 -22.30 -4.52 0.77
N TRP A 13 -22.09 -4.88 -0.48
CA TRP A 13 -21.47 -4.01 -1.50
C TRP A 13 -22.52 -3.15 -2.19
N PHE A 14 -22.28 -1.83 -2.22
CA PHE A 14 -23.10 -0.88 -2.96
C PHE A 14 -22.41 -0.52 -4.28
N PRO A 15 -22.91 -0.99 -5.43
CA PRO A 15 -22.26 -0.73 -6.71
C PRO A 15 -22.38 0.74 -7.10
N GLY A 16 -21.30 1.30 -7.64
CA GLY A 16 -21.27 2.67 -8.13
C GLY A 16 -19.88 3.31 -8.01
N MET A 17 -19.57 4.23 -8.92
CA MET A 17 -18.31 4.98 -8.91
C MET A 17 -18.37 6.24 -8.05
N ALA A 18 -19.58 6.72 -7.71
CA ALA A 18 -19.76 7.91 -6.91
C ALA A 18 -19.17 7.70 -5.49
N SER A 19 -18.46 8.70 -4.97
CA SER A 19 -17.86 8.64 -3.63
C SER A 19 -18.91 8.35 -2.55
N SER A 20 -20.13 8.85 -2.69
CA SER A 20 -21.24 8.55 -1.78
C SER A 20 -21.64 7.08 -1.77
N GLN A 21 -21.58 6.38 -2.91
CA GLN A 21 -21.86 4.94 -2.96
C GLN A 21 -20.72 4.13 -2.33
N LYS A 22 -19.46 4.50 -2.63
CA LYS A 22 -18.29 3.87 -1.99
C LYS A 22 -18.32 4.00 -0.47
N ARG A 23 -18.73 5.16 0.05
CA ARG A 23 -18.91 5.38 1.49
C ARG A 23 -19.97 4.48 2.13
N LYS A 24 -21.05 4.12 1.41
CA LYS A 24 -22.01 3.12 1.91
C LYS A 24 -21.37 1.74 2.05
N SER A 25 -20.55 1.34 1.08
CA SER A 25 -19.79 0.09 1.16
C SER A 25 -18.78 0.10 2.32
N ILE A 26 -18.10 1.22 2.55
CA ILE A 26 -17.19 1.40 3.69
C ILE A 26 -17.94 1.23 5.02
N LYS A 27 -19.07 1.94 5.21
CA LYS A 27 -19.90 1.82 6.43
C LYS A 27 -20.37 0.40 6.67
N SER A 28 -20.82 -0.27 5.61
CA SER A 28 -21.25 -1.67 5.65
C SER A 28 -20.12 -2.61 6.06
N LEU A 29 -18.92 -2.42 5.51
CA LEU A 29 -17.73 -3.17 5.90
C LEU A 29 -17.36 -2.94 7.38
N HIS A 30 -17.30 -1.68 7.81
CA HIS A 30 -16.94 -1.31 9.19
C HIS A 30 -17.95 -1.84 10.22
N HIS A 31 -19.24 -1.80 9.89
CA HIS A 31 -20.27 -2.40 10.74
C HIS A 31 -20.12 -3.92 10.84
N SER A 32 -19.75 -4.58 9.74
CA SER A 32 -19.54 -6.03 9.73
C SER A 32 -18.31 -6.44 10.57
N THR A 33 -17.29 -5.59 10.65
CA THR A 33 -16.11 -5.84 11.51
C THR A 33 -16.36 -5.57 12.99
N GLU A 34 -17.25 -4.62 13.32
CA GLU A 34 -17.70 -4.40 14.71
C GLU A 34 -18.31 -5.66 15.31
N ALA A 35 -19.14 -6.38 14.53
CA ALA A 35 -19.73 -7.66 14.94
C ALA A 35 -18.68 -8.75 15.20
N LEU A 36 -17.47 -8.60 14.65
CA LEU A 36 -16.33 -9.49 14.85
C LEU A 36 -15.38 -9.00 15.96
N GLY A 37 -15.73 -7.92 16.67
CA GLY A 37 -14.92 -7.32 17.73
C GLY A 37 -13.75 -6.48 17.24
N VAL A 38 -13.72 -6.08 15.96
CA VAL A 38 -12.67 -5.25 15.37
C VAL A 38 -13.23 -3.85 15.09
N SER A 39 -13.05 -2.93 16.04
CA SER A 39 -13.46 -1.53 15.94
C SER A 39 -12.65 -0.65 16.91
N PRO A 40 -12.37 0.63 16.59
CA PRO A 40 -12.67 1.31 15.32
C PRO A 40 -11.71 0.88 14.20
N ILE A 41 -12.20 0.89 12.96
CA ILE A 41 -11.39 0.67 11.76
C ILE A 41 -11.18 2.00 11.02
N LEU A 42 -9.96 2.23 10.54
CA LEU A 42 -9.66 3.34 9.65
C LEU A 42 -9.70 2.89 8.19
N GLU A 43 -10.54 3.54 7.39
CA GLU A 43 -10.52 3.40 5.93
C GLU A 43 -9.36 4.20 5.33
N VAL A 44 -8.46 3.55 4.60
CA VAL A 44 -7.26 4.15 4.01
C VAL A 44 -7.44 4.28 2.50
N SER A 45 -8.27 5.23 2.11
CA SER A 45 -8.50 5.54 0.70
C SER A 45 -8.98 6.97 0.51
N SER A 46 -8.97 7.44 -0.75
CA SER A 46 -9.59 8.72 -1.12
C SER A 46 -11.10 8.81 -0.82
N LYS A 47 -11.73 7.71 -0.40
CA LYS A 47 -13.17 7.61 -0.10
C LYS A 47 -13.48 7.64 1.39
N SER A 48 -12.45 7.62 2.25
CA SER A 48 -12.58 7.75 3.69
C SER A 48 -13.44 8.96 4.09
N GLU A 49 -14.17 8.82 5.19
CA GLU A 49 -14.82 9.93 5.89
C GLU A 49 -13.87 10.61 6.89
N GLU A 50 -12.85 9.87 7.37
CA GLU A 50 -11.77 10.39 8.21
C GLU A 50 -10.66 11.02 7.35
N GLU A 51 -10.31 12.27 7.62
CA GLU A 51 -9.27 13.01 6.88
C GLU A 51 -7.92 12.29 6.91
N VAL A 52 -7.54 11.74 8.07
CA VAL A 52 -6.32 10.94 8.23
C VAL A 52 -6.28 9.77 7.25
N GLY A 53 -7.41 9.10 7.02
CA GLY A 53 -7.53 8.00 6.06
C GLY A 53 -7.34 8.43 4.61
N VAL A 54 -7.82 9.63 4.26
CA VAL A 54 -7.59 10.24 2.94
C VAL A 54 -6.12 10.56 2.76
N LEU A 55 -5.49 11.21 3.74
CA LEU A 55 -4.08 11.61 3.68
C LEU A 55 -3.12 10.42 3.67
N LEU A 56 -3.48 9.32 4.34
CA LEU A 56 -2.70 8.07 4.35
C LEU A 56 -2.84 7.27 3.05
N SER A 57 -3.83 7.53 2.19
CA SER A 57 -3.91 6.84 0.90
C SER A 57 -2.66 7.08 0.06
N ALA A 58 -2.20 6.08 -0.70
CA ALA A 58 -1.01 6.14 -1.56
C ALA A 58 -1.06 7.28 -2.59
N PHE A 59 -2.26 7.77 -2.91
CA PHE A 59 -2.46 8.92 -3.78
C PHE A 59 -2.06 10.25 -3.12
N ASN A 60 -2.11 10.32 -1.79
CA ASN A 60 -1.90 11.55 -1.01
C ASN A 60 -0.70 11.46 -0.06
N LEU A 61 -0.30 10.26 0.36
CA LEU A 61 0.86 10.04 1.23
C LEU A 61 2.14 10.36 0.46
N MET A 62 2.88 11.37 0.94
CA MET A 62 4.02 11.92 0.24
C MET A 62 5.35 11.35 0.74
N ILE A 63 6.29 11.19 -0.18
CA ILE A 63 7.70 10.87 0.06
C ILE A 63 8.51 12.11 -0.27
N GLU A 64 9.43 12.48 0.62
CA GLU A 64 10.40 13.54 0.40
C GLU A 64 11.82 12.95 0.29
N THR A 65 12.59 13.38 -0.70
CA THR A 65 14.01 13.02 -0.78
C THR A 65 14.80 13.72 0.33
N GLY A 66 15.91 13.15 0.80
CA GLY A 66 16.67 13.68 1.95
C GLY A 66 17.16 15.13 1.82
N ASN A 67 17.29 15.65 0.58
CA ASN A 67 17.60 17.05 0.30
C ASN A 67 16.35 17.95 0.14
N LYS A 68 15.14 17.44 0.42
CA LYS A 68 13.82 18.06 0.25
C LYS A 68 13.54 18.64 -1.14
N LYS A 69 14.33 18.23 -2.14
CA LYS A 69 14.24 18.76 -3.50
C LYS A 69 13.07 18.16 -4.28
N TYR A 70 12.72 16.91 -3.98
CA TYR A 70 11.65 16.19 -4.66
C TYR A 70 10.64 15.70 -3.64
N ARG A 71 9.36 15.95 -3.96
CA ARG A 71 8.21 15.51 -3.19
C ARG A 71 7.19 14.90 -4.14
N PHE A 72 6.84 13.65 -3.91
CA PHE A 72 5.93 12.88 -4.77
C PHE A 72 5.13 11.88 -3.94
N SER A 73 3.98 11.44 -4.43
CA SER A 73 3.14 10.49 -3.71
C SER A 73 3.72 9.07 -3.77
N VAL A 74 3.28 8.21 -2.85
CA VAL A 74 3.59 6.77 -2.91
C VAL A 74 3.13 6.16 -4.24
N GLU A 75 1.96 6.56 -4.76
CA GLU A 75 1.48 6.09 -6.07
C GLU A 75 2.44 6.50 -7.20
N SER A 76 2.85 7.77 -7.27
CA SER A 76 3.79 8.22 -8.30
C SER A 76 5.14 7.52 -8.17
N ALA A 77 5.64 7.32 -6.95
CA ALA A 77 6.85 6.53 -6.70
C ALA A 77 6.70 5.08 -7.18
N PHE A 78 5.56 4.44 -6.88
CA PHE A 78 5.29 3.07 -7.27
C PHE A 78 5.28 2.90 -8.79
N GLN A 79 4.56 3.77 -9.51
CA GLN A 79 4.46 3.69 -10.97
C GLN A 79 5.79 4.04 -11.65
N ALA A 80 6.47 5.10 -11.20
CA ALA A 80 7.75 5.52 -11.77
C ALA A 80 8.85 4.45 -11.64
N SER A 81 8.78 3.64 -10.59
CA SER A 81 9.80 2.64 -10.29
C SER A 81 9.62 1.32 -11.02
N LYS A 82 8.49 1.10 -11.71
CA LYS A 82 8.25 -0.16 -12.43
C LYS A 82 9.24 -0.33 -13.57
N VAL A 83 9.89 -1.49 -13.61
CA VAL A 83 10.69 -1.95 -14.75
C VAL A 83 9.87 -3.00 -15.49
N PHE A 84 9.70 -2.82 -16.79
CA PHE A 84 8.90 -3.67 -17.66
C PHE A 84 9.79 -4.42 -18.65
N GLU A 85 9.26 -5.48 -19.26
CA GLU A 85 9.93 -6.22 -20.34
C GLU A 85 10.39 -5.33 -21.49
N ARG A 86 9.62 -4.28 -21.82
CA ARG A 86 9.88 -3.38 -22.95
C ARG A 86 10.15 -1.94 -22.55
N GLY A 87 10.52 -1.66 -21.29
CA GLY A 87 10.94 -0.32 -20.89
C GLY A 87 10.84 -0.01 -19.40
N GLY A 88 10.98 1.26 -19.07
CA GLY A 88 11.06 1.73 -17.68
C GLY A 88 12.46 1.54 -17.07
N PRO A 89 12.70 2.03 -15.84
CA PRO A 89 11.76 2.80 -15.02
C PRO A 89 11.42 4.17 -15.64
N TYR A 90 10.15 4.57 -15.56
CA TYR A 90 9.68 5.87 -16.08
C TYR A 90 9.79 6.93 -14.98
N VAL A 91 11.03 7.30 -14.64
CA VAL A 91 11.33 8.20 -13.51
C VAL A 91 10.71 9.59 -13.65
N ASP A 92 10.35 10.00 -14.86
CA ASP A 92 9.63 11.26 -15.12
C ASP A 92 8.23 11.29 -14.48
N LEU A 93 7.63 10.12 -14.20
CA LEU A 93 6.34 10.00 -13.51
C LEU A 93 6.38 10.46 -12.05
N LEU A 94 7.56 10.58 -11.44
CA LEU A 94 7.70 11.17 -10.10
C LEU A 94 7.18 12.61 -10.06
N ASN A 95 7.25 13.34 -11.18
CA ASN A 95 6.81 14.73 -11.27
C ASN A 95 5.33 14.87 -11.68
N ARG A 96 4.58 13.77 -11.75
CA ARG A 96 3.18 13.74 -12.14
C ARG A 96 2.28 13.53 -10.93
N SER A 97 1.02 13.96 -11.05
CA SER A 97 0.01 13.61 -10.05
C SER A 97 -0.21 12.10 -10.01
N SER A 98 -0.69 11.59 -8.88
CA SER A 98 -1.00 10.16 -8.69
C SER A 98 -1.92 9.60 -9.77
N ILE A 99 -2.89 10.40 -10.23
CA ILE A 99 -3.83 10.01 -11.29
C ILE A 99 -3.11 9.91 -12.64
N GLU A 100 -2.28 10.90 -12.99
CA GLU A 100 -1.52 10.90 -14.23
C GLU A 100 -0.52 9.75 -14.26
N ALA A 101 0.24 9.54 -13.19
CA ALA A 101 1.21 8.44 -13.08
C ALA A 101 0.54 7.07 -13.23
N LYS A 102 -0.62 6.84 -12.58
CA LYS A 102 -1.38 5.59 -12.70
C LYS A 102 -1.98 5.37 -14.08
N ARG A 103 -2.32 6.46 -14.80
CA ARG A 103 -2.99 6.40 -16.10
C ARG A 103 -2.04 6.47 -17.29
N ASP A 104 -0.76 6.71 -17.06
CA ASP A 104 0.26 6.80 -18.12
C ASP A 104 0.20 5.56 -19.02
N ILE A 105 0.23 5.80 -20.34
CA ILE A 105 0.03 4.76 -21.34
C ILE A 105 1.17 3.72 -21.30
N ARG A 106 2.39 4.15 -20.96
CA ARG A 106 3.56 3.27 -20.85
C ARG A 106 3.42 2.25 -19.72
N ILE A 107 2.64 2.57 -18.69
CA ILE A 107 2.34 1.61 -17.60
C ILE A 107 1.46 0.45 -18.08
N LYS A 108 0.73 0.63 -19.19
CA LYS A 108 -0.17 -0.39 -19.76
C LYS A 108 0.43 -1.12 -20.96
N GLU A 109 1.27 -0.46 -21.74
CA GLU A 109 1.72 -0.97 -23.04
C GLU A 109 3.13 -1.57 -23.04
N SER A 110 3.89 -1.39 -21.96
CA SER A 110 5.30 -1.82 -21.88
C SER A 110 5.51 -3.29 -21.48
N GLY A 111 4.43 -4.06 -21.36
CA GLY A 111 4.46 -5.49 -21.06
C GLY A 111 4.40 -5.77 -19.57
N ASN A 112 4.86 -6.96 -19.17
CA ASN A 112 4.81 -7.36 -17.78
C ASN A 112 5.86 -6.58 -16.97
N VAL A 113 5.55 -6.31 -15.70
CA VAL A 113 6.55 -5.79 -14.75
C VAL A 113 7.53 -6.92 -14.44
N VAL A 114 8.83 -6.68 -14.56
CA VAL A 114 9.90 -7.67 -14.27
C VAL A 114 10.64 -7.35 -12.97
N GLY A 115 10.42 -6.17 -12.40
CA GLY A 115 11.00 -5.73 -11.14
C GLY A 115 10.75 -4.25 -10.90
N PHE A 116 11.44 -3.68 -9.91
CA PHE A 116 11.38 -2.26 -9.65
C PHE A 116 12.78 -1.67 -9.48
N ASN A 117 12.98 -0.43 -9.92
CA ASN A 117 14.18 0.36 -9.67
C ASN A 117 13.78 1.72 -9.10
N PHE A 118 14.18 1.98 -7.87
CA PHE A 118 13.89 3.23 -7.17
C PHE A 118 15.19 3.91 -6.78
N PHE A 119 15.52 5.02 -7.45
CA PHE A 119 16.78 5.76 -7.28
C PHE A 119 18.03 4.87 -7.41
N GLY A 120 18.07 3.99 -8.42
CA GLY A 120 19.21 3.11 -8.70
C GLY A 120 19.23 1.85 -7.86
N ARG A 121 18.27 1.66 -6.94
CA ARG A 121 18.15 0.47 -6.11
C ARG A 121 17.12 -0.47 -6.71
N GLU A 122 17.54 -1.71 -6.94
CA GLU A 122 16.70 -2.74 -7.54
C GLU A 122 15.91 -3.53 -6.49
N PHE A 123 14.68 -3.89 -6.85
CA PHE A 123 13.81 -4.75 -6.08
C PHE A 123 13.27 -5.88 -6.98
N PRO A 124 13.28 -7.13 -6.48
CA PRO A 124 12.72 -8.25 -7.22
C PRO A 124 11.19 -8.12 -7.34
N ILE A 125 10.62 -8.81 -8.32
CA ILE A 125 9.17 -8.92 -8.50
C ILE A 125 8.51 -9.83 -7.43
N LYS A 126 9.29 -10.63 -6.70
CA LYS A 126 8.81 -11.48 -5.60
C LYS A 126 9.57 -11.20 -4.30
N PRO A 127 8.89 -11.14 -3.15
CA PRO A 127 7.43 -11.19 -2.96
C PRO A 127 6.70 -10.02 -3.63
N ARG A 128 5.50 -10.25 -4.16
CA ARG A 128 4.91 -9.29 -5.12
C ARG A 128 4.56 -7.92 -4.53
N THR A 129 4.28 -7.85 -3.23
CA THR A 129 3.97 -6.60 -2.52
C THR A 129 5.21 -5.94 -1.90
N TYR A 130 6.37 -6.59 -1.94
CA TYR A 130 7.56 -6.18 -1.17
C TYR A 130 7.98 -4.74 -1.44
N PHE A 131 8.13 -4.37 -2.72
CA PHE A 131 8.52 -3.02 -3.07
C PHE A 131 7.47 -1.99 -2.62
N TYR A 132 6.18 -2.30 -2.81
CA TYR A 132 5.09 -1.41 -2.41
C TYR A 132 5.04 -1.18 -0.89
N ASP A 133 5.09 -2.28 -0.11
CA ASP A 133 5.12 -2.20 1.34
C ASP A 133 6.35 -1.41 1.82
N TRP A 134 7.52 -1.63 1.22
CA TRP A 134 8.74 -0.91 1.56
C TRP A 134 8.60 0.60 1.35
N ILE A 135 8.12 1.07 0.19
CA ILE A 135 7.99 2.50 -0.07
C ILE A 135 6.87 3.14 0.78
N TYR A 136 5.79 2.41 1.04
CA TYR A 136 4.67 2.90 1.85
C TYR A 136 5.09 3.07 3.31
N VAL A 137 5.74 2.06 3.90
CA VAL A 137 6.24 2.12 5.30
C VAL A 137 7.34 3.19 5.44
N ASN A 138 8.20 3.37 4.43
CA ASN A 138 9.15 4.49 4.41
C ASN A 138 8.44 5.85 4.39
N ALA A 139 7.37 6.00 3.61
CA ALA A 139 6.58 7.22 3.59
C ALA A 139 5.94 7.50 4.95
N LEU A 140 5.38 6.49 5.63
CA LEU A 140 4.85 6.64 6.98
C LEU A 140 5.92 7.06 8.00
N LYS A 141 7.14 6.51 7.90
CA LYS A 141 8.27 6.91 8.77
C LYS A 141 8.65 8.39 8.61
N GLN A 142 8.48 8.96 7.41
CA GLN A 142 8.71 10.39 7.15
C GLN A 142 7.56 11.28 7.65
N ASN A 143 6.33 10.76 7.66
CA ASN A 143 5.12 11.48 8.04
C ASN A 143 4.63 11.07 9.45
N LYS A 144 5.51 11.19 10.46
CA LYS A 144 5.27 10.63 11.81
C LYS A 144 3.98 11.10 12.48
N GLU A 145 3.64 12.38 12.36
CA GLU A 145 2.42 12.97 12.96
C GLU A 145 1.15 12.38 12.32
N LEU A 146 1.17 12.21 11.00
CA LEU A 146 0.06 11.58 10.29
C LEU A 146 -0.04 10.09 10.63
N ALA A 147 1.11 9.41 10.72
CA ALA A 147 1.15 7.99 11.01
C ALA A 147 0.77 7.66 12.47
N SER A 148 1.11 8.52 13.44
CA SER A 148 0.72 8.31 14.85
C SER A 148 -0.78 8.37 15.07
N ALA A 149 -1.50 9.17 14.26
CA ALA A 149 -2.96 9.22 14.28
C ALA A 149 -3.62 7.89 13.88
N SER A 150 -2.90 6.97 13.22
CA SER A 150 -3.41 5.64 12.85
C SER A 150 -3.26 4.59 13.98
N VAL A 151 -2.42 4.83 14.99
CA VAL A 151 -2.08 3.83 16.03
C VAL A 151 -3.25 3.54 16.97
N GLY A 152 -4.23 4.44 17.08
CA GLY A 152 -5.40 4.26 17.93
C GLY A 152 -6.50 3.35 17.36
N TYR A 153 -6.36 2.90 16.10
CA TYR A 153 -7.36 2.05 15.45
C TYR A 153 -7.07 0.56 15.67
N SER A 154 -8.14 -0.23 15.75
CA SER A 154 -8.08 -1.69 15.92
C SER A 154 -7.81 -2.43 14.60
N GLY A 155 -7.98 -1.75 13.46
CA GLY A 155 -7.74 -2.31 12.14
C GLY A 155 -7.81 -1.27 11.03
N PHE A 156 -7.53 -1.70 9.80
CA PHE A 156 -7.50 -0.85 8.61
C PHE A 156 -8.23 -1.52 7.45
N SER A 157 -8.92 -0.72 6.63
CA SER A 157 -9.59 -1.17 5.41
C SER A 157 -9.18 -0.34 4.18
N ASP A 158 -9.32 -0.93 2.99
CA ASP A 158 -9.08 -0.26 1.71
C ASP A 158 -10.19 -0.67 0.72
N ILE A 159 -11.20 0.18 0.55
CA ILE A 159 -12.36 -0.11 -0.32
C ILE A 159 -12.01 -0.14 -1.82
N GLU A 160 -10.84 0.38 -2.19
CA GLU A 160 -10.34 0.37 -3.57
C GLU A 160 -9.45 -0.84 -3.85
N PHE A 161 -9.10 -1.61 -2.81
CA PHE A 161 -8.39 -2.87 -2.97
C PHE A 161 -9.24 -3.87 -3.74
N ASN A 162 -8.66 -4.42 -4.80
CA ASN A 162 -9.27 -5.48 -5.59
C ASN A 162 -8.16 -6.46 -6.01
N PRO A 163 -8.03 -7.62 -5.35
CA PRO A 163 -6.93 -8.55 -5.59
C PRO A 163 -6.92 -9.10 -7.03
N LYS A 164 -8.04 -9.02 -7.77
CA LYS A 164 -8.10 -9.38 -9.19
C LYS A 164 -7.48 -8.34 -10.12
N LYS A 165 -7.23 -7.11 -9.64
CA LYS A 165 -6.68 -5.99 -10.44
C LYS A 165 -5.36 -5.48 -9.88
N SER A 166 -5.21 -5.45 -8.57
CA SER A 166 -4.02 -4.99 -7.86
C SER A 166 -3.88 -5.75 -6.56
N ILE A 167 -2.68 -6.25 -6.31
CA ILE A 167 -2.33 -7.01 -5.10
C ILE A 167 -1.86 -6.12 -3.95
N ASN A 168 -1.50 -4.87 -4.24
CA ASN A 168 -1.03 -3.93 -3.24
C ASN A 168 -2.23 -3.37 -2.48
N CYS A 169 -2.14 -3.37 -1.16
CA CYS A 169 -3.20 -2.95 -0.26
C CYS A 169 -2.64 -1.94 0.75
N GLN A 170 -3.20 -0.73 0.74
CA GLN A 170 -2.73 0.38 1.60
C GLN A 170 -2.95 0.06 3.08
N ALA A 171 -4.12 -0.52 3.39
CA ALA A 171 -4.47 -0.97 4.73
C ALA A 171 -3.51 -2.03 5.27
N TYR A 172 -3.05 -2.96 4.42
CA TYR A 172 -2.05 -3.96 4.80
C TYR A 172 -0.72 -3.29 5.16
N SER A 173 -0.19 -2.41 4.29
CA SER A 173 1.09 -1.75 4.53
C SER A 173 1.04 -0.85 5.77
N LEU A 174 -0.10 -0.21 6.05
CA LEU A 174 -0.31 0.56 7.28
C LEU A 174 -0.34 -0.35 8.52
N ALA A 175 -1.05 -1.48 8.47
CA ALA A 175 -1.05 -2.46 9.56
C ALA A 175 0.37 -3.00 9.84
N LEU A 176 1.14 -3.24 8.78
CA LEU A 176 2.53 -3.68 8.89
C LEU A 176 3.40 -2.62 9.59
N TYR A 177 3.24 -1.34 9.23
CA TYR A 177 3.92 -0.24 9.91
C TYR A 177 3.59 -0.19 11.41
N VAL A 178 2.31 -0.29 11.78
CA VAL A 178 1.88 -0.30 13.19
C VAL A 178 2.49 -1.48 13.94
N SER A 179 2.54 -2.66 13.31
CA SER A 179 3.18 -3.86 13.87
C SER A 179 4.69 -3.69 14.06
N LEU A 180 5.38 -3.05 13.11
CA LEU A 180 6.81 -2.73 13.22
C LEU A 180 7.10 -1.72 14.34
N ILE A 181 6.22 -0.74 14.55
CA ILE A 181 6.34 0.20 15.67
C ILE A 181 6.09 -0.49 17.00
N SER A 182 5.01 -1.25 17.13
CA SER A 182 4.63 -1.88 18.40
C SER A 182 5.67 -2.90 18.87
N THR A 183 6.44 -3.47 17.95
CA THR A 183 7.54 -4.40 18.22
C THR A 183 8.91 -3.71 18.33
N GLY A 184 9.00 -2.39 18.13
CA GLY A 184 10.27 -1.65 18.18
C GLY A 184 11.23 -1.96 17.03
N MET A 185 10.77 -2.62 15.95
CA MET A 185 11.61 -3.11 14.85
C MET A 185 11.60 -2.21 13.60
N LEU A 186 10.85 -1.10 13.61
CA LEU A 186 10.70 -0.22 12.44
C LEU A 186 12.04 0.28 11.89
N ASP A 187 12.94 0.77 12.75
CA ASP A 187 14.21 1.35 12.32
C ASP A 187 15.17 0.29 11.76
N GLU A 188 15.21 -0.89 12.39
CA GLU A 188 15.99 -2.03 11.90
C GLU A 188 15.45 -2.51 10.55
N ALA A 189 14.14 -2.70 10.43
CA ALA A 189 13.49 -3.11 9.20
C ALA A 189 13.81 -2.12 8.07
N LEU A 190 13.67 -0.82 8.30
CA LEU A 190 13.90 0.21 7.28
C LEU A 190 15.37 0.59 7.05
N SER A 191 16.32 -0.05 7.73
CA SER A 191 17.75 0.23 7.52
C SER A 191 18.22 -0.16 6.11
N THR A 192 17.71 -1.28 5.60
CA THR A 192 17.92 -1.72 4.21
C THR A 192 16.69 -2.47 3.71
N PRO A 193 16.43 -2.48 2.40
CA PRO A 193 15.37 -3.31 1.82
C PRO A 193 15.51 -4.77 2.22
N HIS A 194 16.74 -5.30 2.20
CA HIS A 194 17.00 -6.68 2.62
C HIS A 194 16.54 -6.93 4.05
N ASN A 195 16.82 -6.00 4.98
CA ASN A 195 16.36 -6.12 6.36
C ASN A 195 14.84 -6.02 6.48
N PHE A 196 14.17 -5.20 5.68
CA PHE A 196 12.71 -5.19 5.67
C PHE A 196 12.11 -6.46 5.10
N LEU A 197 12.65 -6.97 4.00
CA LEU A 197 12.22 -8.27 3.48
C LEU A 197 12.39 -9.34 4.57
N LYS A 198 13.55 -9.37 5.22
CA LYS A 198 13.80 -10.30 6.33
C LYS A 198 12.81 -10.10 7.47
N ILE A 199 12.62 -8.90 8.00
CA ILE A 199 11.84 -8.67 9.22
C ILE A 199 10.32 -8.72 8.95
N ALA A 200 9.85 -8.12 7.86
CA ALA A 200 8.42 -8.00 7.55
C ALA A 200 7.83 -9.24 6.86
N TYR A 201 8.67 -10.10 6.27
CA TYR A 201 8.24 -11.30 5.54
C TYR A 201 8.82 -12.61 6.11
N GLN A 202 9.38 -12.58 7.33
CA GLN A 202 9.91 -13.78 8.01
C GLN A 202 8.85 -14.76 8.51
N SER A 203 7.57 -14.36 8.57
CA SER A 203 6.47 -15.20 9.03
C SER A 203 5.79 -15.88 7.84
N ASP A 204 5.64 -17.21 7.90
CA ASP A 204 5.02 -18.11 6.91
C ASP A 204 3.59 -17.72 6.47
N SER A 205 3.00 -16.69 7.09
CA SER A 205 1.64 -16.20 6.83
C SER A 205 1.38 -15.64 5.42
N LYS A 206 2.38 -15.52 4.54
CA LYS A 206 2.19 -15.05 3.15
C LYS A 206 2.27 -16.13 2.07
N GLU A 207 2.68 -17.36 2.38
CA GLU A 207 2.58 -18.46 1.40
C GLU A 207 1.14 -18.63 0.89
N SER A 208 0.14 -18.32 1.73
CA SER A 208 -1.28 -18.37 1.36
C SER A 208 -1.72 -17.28 0.35
N LEU A 209 -1.12 -16.09 0.39
CA LEU A 209 -1.45 -15.00 -0.56
C LEU A 209 -0.73 -15.18 -1.91
N ASP A 210 0.49 -15.72 -1.89
CA ASP A 210 1.23 -16.06 -3.11
C ASP A 210 0.66 -17.33 -3.79
N ALA A 211 0.13 -18.31 -3.03
CA ALA A 211 -0.48 -19.54 -3.56
C ALA A 211 -1.78 -19.31 -4.33
N VAL A 212 -2.57 -18.30 -3.95
CA VAL A 212 -3.78 -17.89 -4.70
C VAL A 212 -3.41 -17.31 -6.09
N GLN A 213 -2.14 -16.95 -6.31
CA GLN A 213 -1.68 -16.10 -7.41
C GLN A 213 -0.83 -16.80 -8.49
N SER A 214 -0.60 -18.12 -8.43
CA SER A 214 0.05 -18.83 -9.56
C SER A 214 -0.77 -18.76 -10.85
N ASN A 215 -2.07 -18.42 -10.77
CA ASN A 215 -3.01 -18.41 -11.89
C ASN A 215 -3.34 -17.03 -12.45
N LEU A 216 -2.76 -15.94 -11.92
CA LEU A 216 -3.00 -14.59 -12.42
C LEU A 216 -1.72 -14.04 -13.04
N LEU A 217 -1.57 -14.38 -14.33
CA LEU A 217 -0.71 -13.72 -15.29
C LEU A 217 -1.26 -12.31 -15.52
N PHE A 218 -0.43 -11.28 -15.36
CA PHE A 218 -0.67 -9.95 -15.89
C PHE A 218 0.59 -9.42 -16.54
#